data_AF-A0A0S3PX59-F1
#
_entry.id   AF-A0A0S3PX59-F1
#
_cell.length_a   1.000
_cell.length_b   1.000
_cell.length_c   1.000
_cell.angle_alpha   90.00
_cell.angle_beta   90.00
_cell.angle_gamma   90.00
#
_symmetry.space_group_name_H-M   'P 1'
#
loop_
_entity.id
_entity.type
_entity.pdbx_description
1 polymer ?
#
loop_
_entity_poly.entity_id
_entity_poly.type
_entity_poly.pdbx_seq_one_letter_code
_entity_poly.pdbx_strand_id
1 'polypeptide(L)' 'MDTVAPREQDLTEQKLRTAAERAGYALACSFSTSEEYEADLIAERRAQGKYGRPQHREAIVGWLMLGSGVAALTLVFLLI' A
#
# COMPACT_ATOMS: atom_id res chain seq x y z
N MET A 1 -17.62 -10.89 -51.79
CA MET A 1 -18.46 -9.75 -51.36
C MET A 1 -19.04 -10.21 -50.05
N ASP A 2 -18.23 -10.07 -49.00
CA ASP A 2 -18.30 -10.98 -47.86
C ASP A 2 -19.26 -10.40 -46.84
N THR A 3 -20.41 -11.05 -46.70
CA THR A 3 -21.40 -10.72 -45.67
C THR A 3 -20.88 -11.23 -44.34
N VAL A 4 -19.97 -10.48 -43.72
CA VAL A 4 -19.58 -10.71 -42.33
C VAL A 4 -20.85 -10.58 -41.49
N ALA A 5 -21.15 -11.61 -40.69
CA ALA A 5 -22.36 -11.62 -39.90
C ALA A 5 -22.35 -10.40 -38.95
N PRO A 6 -23.47 -9.68 -38.77
CA PRO A 6 -23.51 -8.45 -37.98
C PRO A 6 -22.98 -8.63 -36.54
N ARG A 7 -23.15 -9.83 -35.97
CA ARG A 7 -22.59 -10.19 -34.65
C ARG A 7 -21.05 -10.23 -34.61
N GLU A 8 -20.41 -10.63 -35.70
CA GLU A 8 -18.94 -10.64 -35.79
C GLU A 8 -18.38 -9.22 -35.94
N GLN A 9 -19.12 -8.32 -36.59
CA GLN A 9 -18.75 -6.90 -36.71
C GLN A 9 -18.77 -6.22 -35.33
N ASP A 10 -19.84 -6.40 -34.56
CA ASP A 10 -19.97 -5.83 -33.20
C ASP A 10 -18.85 -6.31 -32.26
N LEU A 11 -18.53 -7.61 -32.31
CA LEU A 11 -17.45 -8.18 -31.50
C LEU A 11 -16.08 -7.60 -31.88
N THR A 12 -15.87 -7.31 -33.16
CA THR A 12 -14.63 -6.75 -33.67
C THR A 12 -14.49 -5.28 -33.25
N GLU A 13 -15.56 -4.50 -33.35
CA GLU A 13 -15.59 -3.11 -32.87
C GLU A 13 -15.34 -3.04 -31.35
N GLN A 14 -15.99 -3.90 -30.57
CA GLN A 14 -15.82 -3.94 -29.13
C GLN A 14 -14.37 -4.28 -28.74
N LYS A 15 -13.76 -5.27 -29.40
CA LYS A 15 -12.36 -5.64 -29.18
C LYS A 15 -11.40 -4.49 -29.48
N LEU A 16 -11.64 -3.76 -30.57
CA LEU A 16 -10.82 -2.61 -30.95
C LEU A 16 -10.95 -1.46 -29.95
N ARG A 17 -12.16 -1.17 -29.46
CA ARG A 17 -12.39 -0.15 -28.41
C ARG A 17 -11.67 -0.49 -27.12
N THR A 18 -11.79 -1.73 -26.64
CA THR A 18 -11.10 -2.17 -25.42
C THR A 18 -9.57 -2.14 -25.58
N ALA A 19 -9.05 -2.47 -26.77
CA ALA A 19 -7.62 -2.36 -27.06
C ALA A 19 -7.15 -0.91 -27.08
N ALA A 20 -7.94 0.02 -27.65
CA ALA A 20 -7.64 1.44 -27.67
C ALA A 20 -7.70 2.08 -26.27
N GLU A 21 -8.68 1.72 -25.44
CA GLU A 21 -8.76 2.15 -24.04
C GLU A 21 -7.53 1.67 -23.27
N ARG A 22 -7.17 0.37 -23.37
CA ARG A 22 -5.98 -0.19 -22.71
C ARG A 22 -4.68 0.44 -23.21
N ALA A 23 -4.56 0.71 -24.51
CA ALA A 23 -3.41 1.41 -25.07
C ALA A 23 -3.36 2.88 -24.60
N GLY A 24 -4.51 3.53 -24.47
CA GLY A 24 -4.65 4.85 -23.87
C GLY A 24 -4.21 4.86 -22.40
N TYR A 25 -4.58 3.85 -21.61
CA TYR A 25 -4.07 3.67 -20.25
C TYR A 25 -2.57 3.33 -20.19
N ALA A 26 -2.03 2.66 -21.20
CA ALA A 26 -0.60 2.35 -21.29
C ALA A 26 0.25 3.56 -21.72
N LEU A 27 -0.34 4.54 -22.41
CA LEU A 27 0.30 5.76 -22.89
C LEU A 27 0.00 6.99 -22.03
N ALA A 28 -1.10 6.98 -21.27
CA ALA A 28 -1.36 7.96 -20.25
C ALA A 28 -0.45 7.65 -19.06
N CYS A 29 0.43 8.59 -18.71
CA CYS A 29 0.92 8.62 -17.33
C CYS A 29 -0.33 8.60 -16.43
N SER A 30 -0.44 7.64 -15.51
CA SER A 30 -1.57 7.52 -14.59
C SER A 30 -1.78 8.78 -13.74
N PHE A 31 -0.78 9.66 -13.72
CA PHE A 31 -0.76 10.96 -13.06
C PHE A 31 -0.28 12.02 -14.05
N SER A 32 -0.96 13.17 -14.06
CA SER A 32 -0.59 14.28 -14.94
C SER A 32 0.60 15.06 -14.38
N THR A 33 0.85 14.98 -13.08
CA THR A 33 1.93 15.69 -12.38
C THR A 33 2.54 14.83 -11.28
N SER A 34 3.75 15.20 -10.85
CA SER A 34 4.40 14.54 -9.71
C SER A 34 3.65 14.77 -8.39
N GLU A 35 3.00 15.92 -8.21
CA GLU A 35 2.25 16.23 -6.98
C GLU A 35 1.05 15.31 -6.79
N GLU A 36 0.36 14.98 -7.89
CA GLU A 36 -0.78 14.07 -7.88
C GLU A 36 -0.35 12.64 -7.49
N TYR A 37 0.76 12.17 -8.05
CA TYR A 37 1.35 10.87 -7.70
C TYR A 37 1.77 10.81 -6.22
N GLU A 38 2.48 11.85 -5.74
CA GLU A 38 2.93 11.92 -4.34
C GLU A 38 1.74 11.94 -3.37
N ALA A 39 0.68 12.69 -3.68
CA ALA A 39 -0.51 12.78 -2.85
C ALA A 39 -1.19 11.41 -2.67
N ASP A 40 -1.37 10.67 -3.77
CA ASP A 40 -2.01 9.36 -3.77
C ASP A 40 -1.15 8.32 -3.05
N LEU A 41 0.17 8.35 -3.27
CA LEU A 41 1.15 7.49 -2.60
C LEU A 41 1.16 7.71 -1.07
N ILE A 42 1.07 8.96 -0.62
CA ILE A 42 1.03 9.29 0.81
C ILE A 42 -0.29 8.85 1.43
N ALA A 43 -1.42 9.04 0.73
CA ALA A 43 -2.73 8.59 1.19
C ALA A 43 -2.74 7.07 1.43
N GLU A 44 -2.21 6.30 0.48
CA GLU A 44 -2.06 4.85 0.58
C GLU A 44 -1.17 4.44 1.77
N ARG A 45 0.02 5.07 1.92
CA ARG A 45 0.90 4.78 3.06
C ARG A 45 0.29 5.16 4.43
N ARG A 46 -0.57 6.19 4.48
CA ARG A 46 -1.33 6.54 5.70
C ARG A 46 -2.43 5.51 5.98
N ALA A 47 -3.14 5.05 4.96
CA ALA A 47 -4.14 3.99 5.08
C ALA A 47 -3.52 2.67 5.58
N GLN A 48 -2.27 2.38 5.18
CA GLN A 48 -1.48 1.26 5.69
C GLN A 48 -1.06 1.40 7.17
N GLY A 49 -1.41 2.51 7.85
CA GLY A 49 -1.12 2.73 9.26
C GLY A 49 0.37 2.91 9.59
N LYS A 50 1.26 2.92 8.58
CA LYS A 50 2.72 3.05 8.77
C LYS A 50 3.14 4.42 9.31
N TYR A 51 2.28 5.44 9.15
CA TYR A 51 2.49 6.76 9.76
C TYR A 51 1.93 6.88 11.18
N GLY A 52 1.13 5.91 11.64
CA GLY A 52 0.78 5.80 13.05
C GLY A 52 2.05 5.53 13.85
N ARG A 53 2.20 6.17 15.01
CA ARG A 53 3.35 5.97 15.91
C ARG A 53 2.99 5.03 17.06
N PRO A 54 3.03 3.69 16.88
CA PRO A 54 2.90 2.75 17.99
C PRO A 54 4.25 2.39 18.63
N GLN A 55 5.36 2.49 17.87
CA GLN A 55 6.65 1.90 18.27
C GLN A 55 7.24 2.49 19.57
N HIS A 56 6.99 3.76 19.86
CA HIS A 56 7.55 4.39 21.06
C HIS A 56 6.88 3.90 22.35
N ARG A 57 5.56 3.63 22.32
CA ARG A 57 4.84 3.11 23.48
C ARG A 57 5.24 1.66 23.77
N GLU A 58 5.28 0.83 22.72
CA GLU A 58 5.73 -0.56 22.82
C GLU A 58 7.17 -0.65 23.33
N ALA A 59 8.06 0.21 22.85
CA ALA A 59 9.44 0.27 23.32
C ALA A 59 9.52 0.64 24.81
N ILE A 60 8.80 1.67 25.27
CA ILE A 60 8.80 2.07 26.68
C ILE A 60 8.34 0.93 27.60
N VAL A 61 7.27 0.22 27.22
CA VAL A 61 6.76 -0.92 28.01
C VAL A 61 7.80 -2.04 28.09
N GLY A 62 8.47 -2.35 26.97
CA GLY A 62 9.57 -3.33 26.93
C GLY A 62 10.73 -2.95 27.85
N TRP A 63 11.17 -1.69 27.81
CA TRP A 63 12.25 -1.18 28.67
C TRP A 63 11.89 -1.20 30.16
N LEU A 64 10.65 -0.86 30.53
CA LEU A 64 10.17 -0.92 31.91
C LEU A 64 10.15 -2.36 32.45
N MET A 65 9.65 -3.31 31.65
CA MET A 65 9.60 -4.72 32.05
C MET A 65 11.01 -5.28 32.25
N LEU A 66 11.91 -5.02 31.30
CA LEU A 66 13.30 -5.47 31.40
C LEU A 66 14.02 -4.84 32.61
N GLY A 67 13.86 -3.53 32.80
CA GLY A 67 14.44 -2.82 33.94
C GLY A 67 13.94 -3.35 35.28
N SER A 68 12.64 -3.63 35.39
CA SER A 68 12.05 -4.18 36.62
C SER A 68 12.57 -5.58 36.95
N GLY A 69 12.73 -6.44 35.93
CA GLY A 69 13.28 -7.79 36.09
C GLY A 69 14.73 -7.78 36.57
N VAL A 70 15.57 -6.94 35.97
CA VAL A 70 16.98 -6.78 36.40
C VAL A 70 17.05 -6.24 37.83
N ALA A 71 16.26 -5.20 38.15
CA ALA A 71 16.21 -4.65 39.51
C ALA A 71 15.81 -5.70 40.55
N ALA A 72 14.78 -6.50 40.28
CA ALA A 72 14.35 -7.56 41.17
C ALA A 72 15.43 -8.63 41.38
N LEU A 73 16.09 -9.07 40.30
CA LEU A 73 17.19 -10.05 40.38
C LEU A 73 18.38 -9.51 41.19
N THR A 74 18.77 -8.25 40.96
CA THR A 74 19.86 -7.63 41.74
C THR A 74 19.51 -7.52 43.22
N LEU A 75 18.25 -7.23 43.54
CA LEU A 75 17.78 -7.11 44.92
C LEU A 75 17.74 -8.49 45.61
N VAL A 76 17.29 -9.53 44.92
CA VAL A 76 17.33 -10.91 45.43
C VAL A 76 18.77 -11.36 45.66
N PHE A 77 19.68 -11.09 44.72
CA PHE A 77 21.09 -11.43 44.88
C PHE A 77 21.74 -10.72 46.08
N LEU A 78 21.35 -9.47 46.38
CA LEU A 78 21.83 -8.72 47.55
C LEU A 78 21.28 -9.23 48.89
N LEU A 79 20.15 -9.95 48.86
CA LEU A 79 19.50 -10.49 50.06
C LEU A 79 19.92 -11.93 50.40
N ILE A 80 20.63 -12.60 49.48
CA ILE A 80 21.23 -13.94 49.67
C ILE A 80 22.65 -13.77 50.19
#